data_AF-A0A936MUZ8-F1
#
_entry.id   AF-A0A936MUZ8-F1
#
_cell.length_a   1.000
_cell.length_b   1.000
_cell.length_c   1.000
_cell.angle_alpha   90.00
_cell.angle_beta   90.00
_cell.angle_gamma   90.00
#
_symmetry.space_group_name_H-M   'P 1'
#
loop_
_entity.id
_entity.type
_entity.pdbx_description
1 polymer ?
#
loop_
_entity_poly.entity_id
_entity_poly.type
_entity_poly.pdbx_seq_one_letter_code
_entity_poly.pdbx_strand_id
1 'polypeptide(L)'
;MRTIDTMRLSTLIDSESMRARSPRQALVVAGTTLLLGLAMVGLRPTDPSDTSLVDVGMVVTLASLIVLIGGIHFYGRLGPEEPDERGYAD
;
A
#
# COMPACT_ATOMS: atom_id res chain seq x y z
N MET A 1 31.68 -17.61 14.55
CA MET A 1 30.47 -17.09 15.22
C MET A 1 29.97 -15.86 14.46
N ARG A 2 29.20 -16.05 13.37
CA ARG A 2 28.39 -15.05 12.62
C ARG A 2 27.98 -15.66 11.27
N THR A 3 26.86 -16.37 11.21
CA THR A 3 26.25 -16.78 9.92
C THR A 3 24.78 -17.20 9.99
N ILE A 4 24.17 -17.22 11.18
CA ILE A 4 22.79 -17.74 11.35
C ILE A 4 21.74 -16.63 11.20
N ASP A 5 22.06 -15.38 11.51
CA ASP A 5 21.09 -14.27 11.42
C ASP A 5 20.75 -13.85 9.98
N THR A 6 21.69 -13.94 9.05
CA THR A 6 21.46 -13.55 7.64
C THR A 6 20.60 -14.57 6.89
N MET A 7 20.71 -15.85 7.23
CA MET A 7 19.95 -16.92 6.55
C MET A 7 18.45 -16.86 6.89
N ARG A 8 18.10 -16.51 8.14
CA ARG A 8 16.70 -16.33 8.56
C ARG A 8 16.05 -15.07 8.00
N LEU A 9 16.83 -14.02 7.76
CA LEU A 9 16.33 -12.80 7.13
C LEU A 9 15.99 -13.03 5.65
N SER A 10 16.83 -13.82 4.95
CA SER A 10 16.63 -14.15 3.54
C SER A 10 15.36 -14.98 3.30
N THR A 11 15.08 -15.97 4.16
CA THR A 11 13.88 -16.82 4.02
C THR A 11 12.58 -16.10 4.38
N LEU A 12 12.62 -15.08 5.23
CA LEU A 12 11.46 -14.24 5.59
C LEU A 12 11.05 -13.27 4.47
N ILE A 13 11.98 -12.91 3.59
CA ILE A 13 11.74 -11.99 2.47
C ILE A 13 11.29 -12.75 1.21
N ASP A 14 11.71 -14.02 1.06
CA ASP A 14 11.41 -14.86 -0.11
C ASP A 14 10.11 -15.68 -0.01
N SER A 15 9.41 -15.66 1.12
CA SER A 15 8.17 -16.42 1.33
C SER A 15 6.89 -15.59 1.15
N GLU A 16 6.95 -14.51 0.36
CA GLU A 16 5.74 -13.79 -0.01
C GLU A 16 5.18 -14.42 -1.28
N SER A 17 3.95 -14.93 -1.21
CA SER A 17 3.31 -15.46 -2.39
C SER A 17 3.31 -14.46 -3.53
N MET A 18 3.57 -14.95 -4.73
CA MET A 18 3.44 -14.14 -5.93
C MET A 18 2.03 -13.54 -6.06
N ARG A 19 1.04 -14.15 -5.41
CA ARG A 19 -0.37 -13.73 -5.39
C ARG A 19 -0.64 -12.56 -4.43
N ALA A 20 0.03 -12.47 -3.29
CA ALA A 20 -0.14 -11.39 -2.30
C ALA A 20 0.73 -10.16 -2.57
N ARG A 21 1.77 -10.31 -3.40
CA ARG A 21 2.70 -9.24 -3.76
C ARG A 21 2.04 -8.09 -4.54
N SER A 22 1.27 -8.39 -5.59
CA SER A 22 0.64 -7.34 -6.42
C SER A 22 -0.46 -6.55 -5.69
N PRO A 23 -1.32 -7.18 -4.86
CA PRO A 23 -2.25 -6.45 -4.01
C PRO A 23 -1.55 -5.53 -3.01
N ARG A 24 -0.47 -6.00 -2.36
CA ARG A 24 0.29 -5.18 -1.41
C ARG A 24 0.92 -3.98 -2.09
N GLN A 25 1.52 -4.17 -3.27
CA GLN A 25 2.06 -3.07 -4.05
C GLN A 25 0.97 -2.05 -4.42
N ALA A 26 -0.21 -2.51 -4.83
CA ALA A 26 -1.34 -1.62 -5.11
C ALA A 26 -1.75 -0.81 -3.87
N LEU A 27 -1.80 -1.43 -2.69
CA LEU A 27 -2.09 -0.74 -1.43
C LEU A 27 -1.01 0.27 -1.04
N VAL A 28 0.28 -0.07 -1.22
CA VAL A 28 1.39 0.84 -0.95
C VAL A 28 1.34 2.05 -1.89
N VAL A 29 1.12 1.82 -3.19
CA VAL A 29 0.98 2.89 -4.18
C VAL A 29 -0.21 3.77 -3.82
N ALA A 30 -1.40 3.19 -3.62
CA ALA A 30 -2.60 3.95 -3.28
C ALA A 30 -2.45 4.72 -1.96
N GLY A 31 -1.80 4.15 -0.95
CA GLY A 31 -1.47 4.82 0.31
C GLY A 31 -0.53 6.00 0.12
N THR A 32 0.50 5.84 -0.70
CA THR A 32 1.44 6.92 -1.02
C THR A 32 0.75 8.04 -1.78
N THR A 33 -0.08 7.69 -2.78
CA THR A 33 -0.88 8.64 -3.55
C THR A 33 -1.88 9.38 -2.68
N LEU A 34 -2.51 8.72 -1.70
CA LEU A 34 -3.39 9.36 -0.72
C LEU A 34 -2.64 10.44 0.07
N LEU A 35 -1.45 10.13 0.58
CA LEU A 35 -0.64 11.09 1.34
C LEU A 35 -0.25 12.30 0.48
N LEU A 36 0.08 12.09 -0.80
CA LEU A 36 0.36 13.17 -1.74
C LEU A 36 -0.88 14.04 -1.99
N GLY A 37 -2.06 13.43 -2.18
CA GLY A 37 -3.31 14.17 -2.33
C GLY A 37 -3.63 15.03 -1.11
N LEU A 38 -3.48 14.48 0.10
CA LEU A 38 -3.66 15.21 1.36
C LEU A 38 -2.64 16.35 1.51
N ALA A 39 -1.39 16.12 1.12
CA ALA A 39 -0.37 17.16 1.13
C ALA A 39 -0.77 18.32 0.21
N MET A 40 -1.24 18.04 -1.01
CA MET A 40 -1.72 19.07 -1.93
C MET A 40 -2.89 19.87 -1.34
N VAL A 41 -3.87 19.22 -0.72
CA VAL A 41 -5.00 19.90 -0.05
C VAL A 41 -4.52 20.79 1.10
N GLY A 42 -3.49 20.35 1.83
CA GLY A 42 -2.90 21.10 2.94
C GLY A 42 -2.03 22.29 2.52
N LEU A 43 -1.68 22.41 1.23
CA LEU A 43 -0.92 23.55 0.73
C LEU A 43 -1.83 24.77 0.63
N ARG A 44 -1.41 25.87 1.26
CA ARG A 44 -2.11 27.14 1.14
C ARG A 44 -1.83 27.75 -0.25
N PRO A 45 -2.86 28.09 -1.04
CA PRO A 45 -2.67 28.80 -2.30
C PRO A 45 -1.93 30.13 -2.09
N THR A 46 -1.04 30.47 -3.03
CA THR A 46 -0.36 31.77 -3.03
C THR A 46 -1.30 32.88 -3.47
N ASP A 47 -2.16 32.59 -4.46
CA ASP A 47 -3.32 33.40 -4.82
C ASP A 47 -4.59 32.73 -4.25
N PRO A 48 -5.38 33.42 -3.40
CA PRO A 48 -6.60 32.86 -2.82
C PRO A 48 -7.70 32.52 -3.84
N SER A 49 -7.59 33.03 -5.08
CA SER A 49 -8.50 32.67 -6.17
C SER A 49 -8.07 31.43 -6.96
N ASP A 50 -6.82 30.97 -6.78
CA ASP A 50 -6.31 29.78 -7.45
C ASP A 50 -6.45 28.54 -6.54
N THR A 51 -7.60 27.86 -6.67
CA THR A 51 -7.89 26.62 -5.93
C THR A 51 -7.52 25.35 -6.69
N SER A 52 -6.94 25.47 -7.90
CA SER A 52 -6.73 24.35 -8.82
C SER A 52 -5.97 23.18 -8.19
N LEU A 53 -4.91 23.48 -7.45
CA LEU A 53 -4.08 22.49 -6.77
C LEU A 53 -4.83 21.79 -5.61
N VAL A 54 -5.68 22.54 -4.90
CA VAL A 54 -6.53 21.98 -3.83
C VAL A 54 -7.57 21.05 -4.45
N ASP A 55 -8.22 21.46 -5.55
CA ASP A 55 -9.23 20.67 -6.26
C ASP A 55 -8.64 19.36 -6.78
N VAL A 56 -7.46 19.41 -7.40
CA VAL A 56 -6.71 18.20 -7.81
C VAL A 56 -6.38 17.33 -6.60
N GLY A 57 -5.89 17.93 -5.51
CA GLY A 57 -5.59 17.22 -4.27
C GLY A 57 -6.80 16.49 -3.69
N MET A 58 -7.99 17.10 -3.72
CA MET A 58 -9.23 16.47 -3.27
C MET A 58 -9.60 15.26 -4.13
N VAL A 59 -9.54 15.40 -5.46
CA VAL A 59 -9.86 14.31 -6.39
C VAL A 59 -8.89 13.14 -6.21
N VAL A 60 -7.58 13.42 -6.11
CA VAL A 60 -6.55 12.42 -5.86
C VAL A 60 -6.78 11.70 -4.54
N THR A 61 -7.12 12.45 -3.49
CA THR A 61 -7.43 11.91 -2.16
C THR A 61 -8.62 10.95 -2.23
N LEU A 62 -9.72 11.38 -2.85
CA LEU A 62 -10.94 10.57 -2.95
C LEU A 62 -10.71 9.29 -3.77
N ALA A 63 -10.05 9.41 -4.92
CA ALA A 63 -9.74 8.26 -5.77
C ALA A 63 -8.84 7.25 -5.04
N SER A 64 -7.79 7.72 -4.36
CA SER A 64 -6.88 6.87 -3.59
C SER A 64 -7.60 6.14 -2.46
N LEU A 65 -8.52 6.84 -1.78
CA LEU A 65 -9.32 6.25 -0.70
C LEU A 65 -10.24 5.13 -1.21
N ILE A 66 -10.89 5.32 -2.37
CA ILE A 66 -11.72 4.28 -3.00
C ILE A 66 -10.89 3.04 -3.32
N VAL A 67 -9.69 3.22 -3.89
CA VAL A 67 -8.78 2.11 -4.19
C VAL A 67 -8.35 1.38 -2.93
N LEU A 68 -7.98 2.11 -1.87
CA LEU A 68 -7.59 1.50 -0.59
C LEU A 68 -8.73 0.73 0.04
N ILE A 69 -9.94 1.31 0.12
CA ILE A 69 -11.11 0.63 0.68
C ILE A 69 -11.43 -0.63 -0.13
N GLY A 70 -11.49 -0.52 -1.46
CA GLY A 70 -11.74 -1.66 -2.34
C GLY A 70 -10.68 -2.75 -2.21
N GLY A 71 -9.40 -2.35 -2.17
CA GLY A 71 -8.28 -3.26 -1.99
C GLY A 71 -8.32 -3.97 -0.64
N ILE A 72 -8.56 -3.25 0.46
CA ILE A 72 -8.69 -3.86 1.79
C ILE A 72 -9.91 -4.77 1.86
N HIS A 73 -11.04 -4.40 1.26
CA HIS A 73 -12.24 -5.23 1.31
C HIS A 73 -12.08 -6.52 0.50
N PHE A 74 -11.41 -6.46 -0.66
CA PHE A 74 -11.20 -7.60 -1.53
C PHE A 74 -10.07 -8.51 -1.02
N TYR A 75 -8.93 -7.93 -0.63
CA TYR A 75 -7.74 -8.68 -0.22
C TYR A 75 -7.64 -8.93 1.28
N GLY A 76 -8.19 -8.05 2.12
CA GLY A 76 -8.24 -8.27 3.57
C GLY A 76 -9.15 -9.43 3.97
N ARG A 77 -10.09 -9.84 3.11
CA ARG A 77 -10.91 -11.05 3.28
C ARG A 77 -10.17 -12.35 2.97
N LEU A 78 -9.00 -12.30 2.34
CA LEU A 78 -8.24 -13.50 1.97
C LEU A 78 -7.42 -14.08 3.13
N GLY A 79 -7.36 -13.40 4.28
CA GLY A 79 -6.58 -13.85 5.43
C GLY A 79 -5.06 -13.93 5.13
N PRO A 80 -4.21 -14.07 6.16
CA PRO A 80 -2.86 -14.58 5.93
C PRO A 80 -2.96 -15.94 5.23
N GLU A 81 -2.07 -16.23 4.28
CA GLU A 81 -2.01 -17.54 3.66
C GLU A 81 -1.91 -18.62 4.74
N GLU A 82 -2.90 -19.52 4.73
CA GLU A 82 -2.76 -20.76 5.47
C GLU A 82 -1.52 -21.47 4.92
N PRO A 83 -0.55 -21.83 5.77
CA PRO A 83 0.58 -22.62 5.32
C PRO A 83 0.04 -23.86 4.60
N ASP A 84 0.65 -24.23 3.48
CA ASP A 84 0.36 -25.51 2.83
C ASP A 84 0.54 -26.67 3.83
N GLU A 85 0.16 -27.90 3.46
CA GLU A 85 0.32 -29.08 4.33
C GLU A 85 1.77 -29.32 4.81
N ARG A 86 2.75 -28.60 4.27
CA ARG A 86 4.19 -28.66 4.57
C ARG A 86 4.68 -27.45 5.36
N GLY A 87 3.82 -26.48 5.67
CA GLY A 87 4.16 -25.28 6.44
C GLY A 87 4.71 -24.12 5.61
N TYR A 88 4.60 -24.14 4.29
CA TYR A 88 5.07 -23.08 3.40
C TYR A 88 3.90 -22.22 2.90
N ALA A 89 4.08 -20.89 2.94
CA ALA A 89 3.23 -19.94 2.21
C ALA A 89 3.83 -19.78 0.80
N ASP A 90 2.97 -19.84 -0.23
CA ASP A 90 3.34 -20.18 -1.62
C ASP A 90 3.28 -18.98 -2.57
#